data_AF-A0A9E3NYZ0-F1
#
_entry.id   AF-A0A9E3NYZ0-F1
#
_cell.length_a   1.000
_cell.length_b   1.000
_cell.length_c   1.000
_cell.angle_alpha   90.00
_cell.angle_beta   90.00
_cell.angle_gamma   90.00
#
_symmetry.space_group_name_H-M   'P 1'
#
loop_
_entity.id
_entity.type
_entity.pdbx_description
1 polymer ?
#
loop_
_entity_poly.entity_id
_entity_poly.type
_entity_poly.pdbx_seq_one_letter_code
_entity_poly.pdbx_strand_id
1 'polypeptide(L)'
;MLRIALAFALTLGAFGCKRSAAATSSEGADLFANACARCHGADGSGGLPLFEGGPSPRDLRDPAFQRSHGDPQIRMTIVNGKGSGMPPFGATFTDAQLDALVAHVRALEAEKTK
;
A
#
# COMPACT_ATOMS: atom_id res chain seq x y z
N MET A 1 -30.14 17.91 -60.42
CA MET A 1 -30.86 18.92 -59.59
C MET A 1 -31.52 18.13 -58.48
N LEU A 2 -31.28 18.26 -57.17
CA LEU A 2 -30.96 19.43 -56.37
C LEU A 2 -30.48 18.94 -54.96
N ARG A 3 -29.28 19.40 -54.56
CA ARG A 3 -28.85 19.90 -53.23
C ARG A 3 -29.03 19.04 -51.97
N ILE A 4 -27.94 18.62 -51.31
CA ILE A 4 -27.07 19.33 -50.33
C ILE A 4 -27.29 18.68 -48.94
N ALA A 5 -26.16 18.28 -48.35
CA ALA A 5 -26.01 17.75 -47.00
C ALA A 5 -26.47 18.73 -45.92
N LEU A 6 -26.95 18.20 -44.78
CA LEU A 6 -26.74 18.83 -43.49
C LEU A 6 -25.97 17.87 -42.59
N ALA A 7 -24.70 18.20 -42.42
CA ALA A 7 -23.88 17.73 -41.33
C ALA A 7 -24.41 18.33 -40.03
N PHE A 8 -24.78 17.48 -39.07
CA PHE A 8 -24.89 17.90 -37.68
C PHE A 8 -23.55 17.64 -37.01
N ALA A 9 -22.73 18.69 -36.99
CA ALA A 9 -21.60 18.78 -36.08
C ALA A 9 -22.17 18.99 -34.67
N LEU A 10 -22.00 18.00 -33.78
CA LEU A 10 -22.05 18.25 -32.35
C LEU A 10 -20.73 17.78 -31.74
N THR A 11 -19.94 18.78 -31.39
CA THR A 11 -18.73 18.72 -30.60
C THR A 11 -18.97 18.05 -29.26
N LEU A 12 -18.21 17.02 -28.92
CA LEU A 12 -17.81 16.77 -27.53
C LEU A 12 -16.29 16.61 -27.50
N GLY A 13 -15.62 17.76 -27.35
CA GLY A 13 -14.24 17.79 -26.90
C GLY A 13 -14.18 17.51 -25.39
N ALA A 14 -13.03 16.96 -25.00
CA ALA A 14 -12.53 16.77 -23.64
C ALA A 14 -13.38 15.88 -22.71
N PHE A 15 -12.79 14.77 -22.28
CA PHE A 15 -12.24 14.69 -20.92
C PHE A 15 -11.35 13.46 -20.88
N GLY A 16 -10.04 13.69 -20.81
CA GLY A 16 -9.10 12.63 -20.49
C GLY A 16 -9.46 12.06 -19.13
N CYS A 17 -9.90 10.80 -19.09
CA CYS A 17 -9.78 10.01 -17.88
C CYS A 17 -8.34 9.49 -17.79
N LYS A 18 -7.38 10.42 -17.61
CA LYS A 18 -6.14 10.05 -16.95
C LYS A 18 -6.39 10.18 -15.46
N ARG A 19 -6.65 9.05 -14.80
CA ARG A 19 -5.87 8.51 -13.67
C ARG A 19 -6.65 7.32 -13.08
N SER A 20 -6.27 6.10 -13.45
CA SER A 20 -6.57 4.94 -12.60
C SER A 20 -5.80 5.11 -11.30
N ALA A 21 -6.42 5.73 -10.30
CA ALA A 21 -5.94 5.80 -8.93
C ALA A 21 -6.93 5.04 -8.04
N ALA A 22 -7.04 3.73 -8.25
CA ALA A 22 -7.80 2.84 -7.36
C ALA A 22 -7.34 1.38 -7.39
N ALA A 23 -6.29 1.02 -8.14
CA ALA A 23 -5.79 -0.36 -8.21
C ALA A 23 -4.71 -0.68 -7.15
N THR A 24 -4.23 0.31 -6.40
CA THR A 24 -3.22 0.12 -5.33
C THR A 24 -3.82 -0.37 -4.01
N SER A 25 -5.14 -0.25 -3.84
CA SER A 25 -5.83 -0.62 -2.60
C SER A 25 -5.92 -2.14 -2.40
N SER A 26 -5.98 -2.93 -3.48
CA SER A 26 -6.06 -4.39 -3.34
C SER A 26 -4.68 -5.03 -3.28
N GLU A 27 -3.76 -4.71 -4.19
CA GLU A 27 -2.47 -5.42 -4.27
C GLU A 27 -1.63 -5.25 -2.99
N GLY A 28 -1.49 -4.02 -2.47
CA GLY A 28 -0.74 -3.80 -1.23
C GLY A 28 -1.39 -4.48 -0.02
N ALA A 29 -2.72 -4.50 0.05
CA ALA A 29 -3.48 -5.17 1.10
C ALA A 29 -3.36 -6.69 1.01
N ASP A 30 -3.45 -7.26 -0.20
CA ASP A 30 -3.30 -8.69 -0.45
C ASP A 30 -1.88 -9.16 -0.10
N LEU A 31 -0.86 -8.42 -0.53
CA LEU A 31 0.54 -8.71 -0.17
C LEU A 31 0.73 -8.66 1.35
N PHE A 32 0.19 -7.64 2.01
CA PHE A 32 0.28 -7.51 3.46
C PHE A 32 -0.43 -8.65 4.19
N ALA A 33 -1.63 -9.03 3.76
CA ALA A 33 -2.38 -10.14 4.32
C ALA A 33 -1.60 -11.47 4.21
N ASN A 34 -0.92 -11.70 3.08
CA ASN A 34 -0.19 -12.94 2.83
C ASN A 34 1.17 -13.01 3.53
N ALA A 35 1.89 -11.89 3.65
CA ALA A 35 3.28 -11.90 4.10
C ALA A 35 3.54 -11.21 5.45
N CYS A 36 2.70 -10.24 5.83
CA CYS A 36 2.96 -9.35 6.97
C CYS A 36 2.00 -9.57 8.14
N ALA A 37 0.72 -9.85 7.84
CA ALA A 37 -0.36 -9.91 8.81
C ALA A 37 -0.18 -11.00 9.87
N ARG A 38 0.56 -12.08 9.57
CA ARG A 38 0.87 -13.13 10.56
C ARG A 38 1.62 -12.60 11.79
N CYS A 39 2.43 -11.56 11.61
CA CYS A 39 3.19 -10.93 12.70
C CYS A 39 2.56 -9.61 13.12
N HIS A 40 2.16 -8.78 12.15
CA HIS A 40 1.69 -7.42 12.40
C HIS A 40 0.17 -7.31 12.65
N GLY A 41 -0.56 -8.43 12.63
CA GLY A 41 -2.02 -8.43 12.67
C GLY A 41 -2.64 -8.05 11.33
N ALA A 42 -3.86 -8.51 11.06
CA ALA A 42 -4.57 -8.22 9.81
C ALA A 42 -4.86 -6.72 9.63
N ASP A 43 -5.04 -6.00 10.74
CA ASP A 43 -5.26 -4.56 10.78
C ASP A 43 -3.99 -3.75 11.05
N GLY A 44 -2.82 -4.40 11.16
CA GLY A 44 -1.56 -3.73 11.48
C GLY A 44 -1.39 -3.34 12.95
N SER A 45 -2.24 -3.82 13.87
CA SER A 45 -2.16 -3.52 15.30
C SER A 45 -0.89 -3.99 16.01
N GLY A 46 -0.05 -4.79 15.34
CA GLY A 46 1.12 -5.43 15.92
C GLY A 46 0.74 -6.74 16.62
N GLY A 47 1.51 -7.14 17.63
CA GLY A 47 1.22 -8.37 18.35
C GLY A 47 2.26 -8.75 19.38
N LEU A 48 2.08 -9.94 19.94
CA LEU A 48 3.08 -10.57 20.81
C LEU A 48 4.23 -11.15 19.97
N PRO A 49 5.40 -11.39 20.58
CA PRO A 49 6.50 -12.07 19.91
C PRO A 49 6.08 -13.44 19.38
N LEU A 50 6.56 -13.82 18.19
CA LEU A 50 6.30 -15.15 17.62
C LEU A 50 7.10 -16.27 18.27
N PHE A 51 8.12 -15.93 19.07
CA PHE A 51 8.98 -16.87 19.77
C PHE A 51 9.48 -16.23 21.07
N GLU A 52 9.85 -17.06 22.05
CA GLU A 52 10.33 -16.61 23.35
C GLU A 52 11.59 -15.75 23.20
N GLY A 53 11.57 -14.55 23.80
CA GLY A 53 12.66 -13.58 23.69
C GLY A 53 12.72 -12.80 22.35
N GLY A 54 11.78 -13.04 21.43
CA GLY A 54 11.64 -12.26 20.21
C GLY A 54 11.06 -10.85 20.45
N PRO A 55 11.23 -9.91 19.50
CA PRO A 55 10.61 -8.60 19.61
C PRO A 55 9.11 -8.67 19.26
N SER A 56 8.30 -7.89 19.98
CA SER A 56 6.90 -7.66 19.61
C SER A 56 6.82 -6.79 18.34
N PRO A 57 6.02 -7.18 17.34
CA PRO A 57 5.69 -6.33 16.21
C PRO A 57 4.99 -5.05 16.68
N ARG A 58 5.44 -3.91 16.18
CA ARG A 58 4.88 -2.59 16.49
C ARG A 58 3.48 -2.43 15.88
N ASP A 59 2.62 -1.66 16.56
CA ASP A 59 1.38 -1.12 16.00
C ASP A 59 1.71 -0.15 14.85
N LEU A 60 1.47 -0.61 13.62
CA LEU A 60 1.71 0.16 12.40
C LEU A 60 0.70 1.29 12.23
N ARG A 61 -0.41 1.28 12.98
CA ARG A 61 -1.42 2.34 12.95
C ARG A 61 -1.09 3.49 13.89
N ASP A 62 -0.03 3.38 14.70
CA ASP A 62 0.39 4.41 15.65
C ASP A 62 0.76 5.71 14.90
N PRO A 63 0.06 6.82 15.12
CA PRO A 63 0.38 8.09 14.46
C PRO A 63 1.80 8.59 14.75
N ALA A 64 2.38 8.24 15.91
CA ALA A 64 3.76 8.60 16.21
C ALA A 64 4.75 7.82 15.32
N PHE A 65 4.49 6.53 15.07
CA PHE A 65 5.25 5.73 14.11
C PHE A 65 5.13 6.30 12.69
N GLN A 66 3.90 6.53 12.24
CA GLN A 66 3.60 7.03 10.91
C GLN A 66 4.30 8.37 10.62
N ARG A 67 4.28 9.30 11.58
CA ARG A 67 4.96 10.59 11.43
C ARG A 67 6.49 10.50 11.51
N SER A 68 7.04 9.58 12.30
CA SER A 68 8.49 9.50 12.55
C SER A 68 9.24 8.67 11.51
N HIS A 69 8.55 7.87 10.70
CA HIS A 69 9.15 7.04 9.67
C HIS A 69 8.62 7.47 8.31
N GLY A 70 9.49 7.95 7.43
CA GLY A 70 9.15 8.25 6.04
C GLY A 70 9.01 6.99 5.18
N ASP A 71 8.43 7.13 4.00
CA ASP A 71 8.21 6.02 3.06
C ASP A 71 9.51 5.30 2.70
N PRO A 72 10.65 5.99 2.44
CA PRO A 72 11.92 5.31 2.17
C PRO A 72 12.40 4.46 3.36
N GLN A 73 12.19 4.91 4.59
CA GLN A 73 12.58 4.18 5.79
C GLN A 73 11.71 2.93 5.99
N ILE A 74 10.40 3.04 5.76
CA ILE A 74 9.49 1.89 5.80
C ILE A 74 9.89 0.88 4.73
N ARG A 75 10.10 1.34 3.49
CA ARG A 75 10.56 0.50 2.38
C ARG A 75 11.86 -0.22 2.70
N MET A 76 12.85 0.51 3.22
CA MET A 76 14.15 -0.06 3.58
C MET A 76 14.02 -1.14 4.67
N THR A 77 13.09 -0.95 5.61
CA THR A 77 12.78 -1.93 6.65
C THR A 77 12.15 -3.19 6.05
N ILE A 78 11.27 -3.06 5.05
CA ILE A 78 10.68 -4.22 4.34
C ILE A 78 11.76 -4.95 3.54
N VAL A 79 12.62 -4.21 2.83
CA VAL A 79 13.68 -4.77 1.98
C VAL A 79 14.69 -5.56 2.81
N ASN A 80 15.21 -4.97 3.89
CA ASN A 80 16.31 -5.52 4.67
C ASN A 80 15.87 -6.32 5.90
N GLY A 81 14.59 -6.26 6.27
CA GLY A 81 14.13 -6.77 7.55
C GLY A 81 14.58 -5.89 8.73
N LYS A 82 14.32 -6.36 9.94
CA LYS A 82 14.65 -5.65 11.19
C LYS A 82 14.93 -6.62 12.33
N GLY A 83 16.18 -6.61 12.79
CA GLY A 83 16.62 -7.44 13.91
C GLY A 83 16.37 -8.93 13.67
N SER A 84 16.09 -9.67 14.75
CA SER A 84 15.74 -11.10 14.68
C SER A 84 14.26 -11.39 14.41
N GLY A 85 13.41 -10.37 14.43
CA GLY A 85 11.94 -10.56 14.38
C GLY A 85 11.28 -10.34 13.03
N MET A 86 11.91 -9.57 12.13
CA MET A 86 11.37 -9.28 10.81
C MET A 86 12.39 -9.70 9.73
N PRO A 87 12.08 -10.72 8.90
CA PRO A 87 12.97 -11.15 7.83
C PRO A 87 13.03 -10.13 6.68
N PRO A 88 14.07 -10.17 5.83
CA PRO A 88 14.16 -9.36 4.62
C PRO A 88 13.19 -9.87 3.54
N PHE A 89 12.57 -8.95 2.81
CA PHE A 89 11.66 -9.26 1.69
C PHE A 89 12.10 -8.67 0.35
N GLY A 90 13.28 -8.03 0.28
CA GLY A 90 13.76 -7.36 -0.93
C GLY A 90 13.95 -8.27 -2.15
N ALA A 91 14.20 -9.57 -1.93
CA ALA A 91 14.27 -10.57 -3.01
C ALA A 91 12.93 -11.27 -3.27
N THR A 92 11.93 -11.04 -2.43
CA THR A 92 10.60 -11.66 -2.52
C THR A 92 9.65 -10.85 -3.38
N PHE A 93 9.73 -9.52 -3.29
CA PHE A 93 8.82 -8.61 -3.95
C PHE A 93 9.52 -7.75 -4.99
N THR A 94 8.83 -7.44 -6.08
CA THR A 94 9.28 -6.44 -7.06
C THR A 94 9.23 -5.03 -6.46
N ASP A 95 9.91 -4.07 -7.10
CA ASP A 95 9.88 -2.67 -6.64
C ASP A 95 8.46 -2.11 -6.54
N ALA A 96 7.59 -2.42 -7.51
CA ALA A 96 6.20 -2.00 -7.50
C ALA A 96 5.40 -2.60 -6.34
N GLN A 97 5.67 -3.87 -6.00
CA GLN A 97 5.03 -4.55 -4.87
C GLN A 97 5.51 -3.99 -3.52
N LEU A 98 6.80 -3.64 -3.42
CA LEU A 98 7.34 -2.96 -2.24
C LEU A 98 6.68 -1.59 -2.05
N ASP A 99 6.49 -0.83 -3.14
CA ASP A 99 5.83 0.47 -3.08
C ASP A 99 4.34 0.32 -2.72
N ALA A 100 3.66 -0.72 -3.24
CA ALA A 100 2.29 -1.06 -2.86
C ALA A 100 2.16 -1.44 -1.38
N LEU A 101 3.12 -2.21 -0.83
CA LEU A 101 3.17 -2.53 0.60
C LEU A 101 3.37 -1.27 1.45
N VAL A 102 4.25 -0.35 1.06
CA VAL A 102 4.44 0.92 1.76
C VAL A 102 3.14 1.74 1.75
N ALA A 103 2.48 1.84 0.59
CA ALA A 103 1.20 2.54 0.47
C ALA A 103 0.12 1.92 1.38
N HIS A 104 0.07 0.58 1.46
CA HIS A 104 -0.85 -0.10 2.37
C HIS A 104 -0.53 0.19 3.84
N VAL A 105 0.75 0.13 4.25
CA VAL A 105 1.17 0.47 5.62
C VAL A 105 0.74 1.88 6.02
N ARG A 106 0.74 2.85 5.08
CA ARG A 106 0.21 4.20 5.35
C ARG A 106 -1.29 4.24 5.55
N ALA A 107 -2.04 3.45 4.80
CA ALA A 107 -3.49 3.40 4.92
C ALA A 107 -3.96 2.88 6.29
N LEU A 108 -3.16 2.05 6.97
CA LEU A 108 -3.47 1.47 8.28
C LEU A 108 -3.71 2.52 9.38
N GLU A 109 -3.10 3.72 9.29
CA GLU A 109 -3.36 4.81 10.25
C GLU A 109 -4.83 5.22 10.25
N ALA A 110 -5.44 5.32 9.05
CA ALA A 110 -6.83 5.72 8.89
C ALA A 110 -7.79 4.63 9.38
N GLU A 111 -7.44 3.35 9.22
CA GLU A 111 -8.29 2.22 9.63
C GLU A 111 -8.46 2.11 11.15
N LYS A 112 -7.53 2.65 11.97
CA LYS A 112 -7.68 2.71 13.45
C LYS A 112 -8.88 3.53 13.91
N THR A 113 -9.32 4.48 13.10
CA THR A 113 -10.40 5.41 13.44
C THR A 113 -11.79 4.96 13.01
N LYS A 114 -11.89 3.80 12.37
CA LYS A 114 -13.13 3.20 11.89
C LYS A 114 -13.61 2.10 12.82
#